data_AF-A0A0Q5ETV6-F1
#
_entry.id   AF-A0A0Q5ETV6-F1
#
_cell.length_a   1.000
_cell.length_b   1.000
_cell.length_c   1.000
_cell.angle_alpha   90.00
_cell.angle_beta   90.00
_cell.angle_gamma   90.00
#
_symmetry.space_group_name_H-M   'P 1'
#
loop_
_entity.id
_entity.type
_entity.pdbx_description
1 polymer ?
#
loop_
_entity_poly.entity_id
_entity_poly.type
_entity_poly.pdbx_seq_one_letter_code
_entity_poly.pdbx_strand_id
1 'polypeptide(L)'
;MLHMAFIATVATFAGQPAGALAGAAAPVNPYATQNADNTEGSLNVDERKLIQEGLIWGGVYNGWIDGQFGKGTRDAIATVQQQYKQPGTGVLNADLAVHLGGLALTARKKYGWTTMTEPKSGVTLAYPSALLTRTTHPEPSFVNIDSEDRSVSIQVMRIDNVKPDAIDTLYADLTGNGKSTVTYSFRKGGLFILAGERGTGKYYSRYEQRGSEVRGYDLVWSGSRDAEMQAISVLISNSFEPFDTPRQTREPDYSYLVALAQASKNEPGGNPPQVSANTPPPGRQPVQQQPVQQQPAQQQPPAQSAQKPDVSDGKGTRFSYTYQAPRDARLEEAYRFTRRADLLVGNVEIDAMDGMFMMPRPLHYVGMECGMVNAFYSPKDSAVFLCYEMVNYLLRQADELNVNNDPDFPTDYVKSNLRFILLHETGHAFIDLLNLPSTGREEDAVDQMAATMILMHVNRDEPPEQLTRVLSMTATWFKTNASLQSGSAAHDTFSDEHSLNEQRYYNLLCMVYGRNPQEYASIVDRGLLPKSRAARCPQETSKIVSSWARLLLPHFAPRYQKIANDTVNRQDAQSRQ
;
A
#
# COMPACT_ATOMS: atom_id res chain seq x y z
N MET A 1 -4.94 -64.48 3.40
CA MET A 1 -6.26 -63.81 3.51
C MET A 1 -6.02 -62.45 4.16
N LEU A 2 -6.37 -61.29 3.63
CA LEU A 2 -6.96 -60.90 2.36
C LEU A 2 -6.49 -59.44 2.11
N HIS A 3 -6.11 -59.13 0.88
CA HIS A 3 -5.81 -57.78 0.37
C HIS A 3 -7.07 -56.87 0.36
N MET A 4 -6.93 -55.56 0.61
CA MET A 4 -7.63 -54.44 -0.08
C MET A 4 -7.11 -53.09 0.48
N ALA A 5 -6.24 -52.36 -0.23
CA ALA A 5 -6.54 -51.35 -1.25
C ALA A 5 -7.32 -50.12 -0.70
N PHE A 6 -6.59 -49.12 -0.21
CA PHE A 6 -7.11 -47.76 -0.01
C PHE A 6 -6.81 -46.95 -1.28
N ILE A 7 -7.86 -46.63 -2.03
CA ILE A 7 -7.82 -45.70 -3.16
C ILE A 7 -7.79 -44.28 -2.57
N ALA A 8 -6.70 -43.54 -2.82
CA ALA A 8 -6.64 -42.12 -2.59
C ALA A 8 -7.35 -41.40 -3.74
N THR A 9 -8.61 -41.04 -3.53
CA THR A 9 -9.34 -40.16 -4.45
C THR A 9 -9.00 -38.71 -4.08
N VAL A 10 -8.15 -38.08 -4.89
CA VAL A 10 -7.96 -36.63 -4.89
C VAL A 10 -9.25 -36.01 -5.41
N ALA A 11 -10.08 -35.46 -4.52
CA ALA A 11 -11.22 -34.63 -4.90
C ALA A 11 -10.70 -33.23 -5.27
N THR A 12 -10.51 -33.00 -6.56
CA THR A 12 -10.45 -31.66 -7.15
C THR A 12 -11.78 -30.96 -6.91
N PHE A 13 -11.82 -29.93 -6.06
CA PHE A 13 -12.95 -29.02 -5.98
C PHE A 13 -12.97 -28.10 -7.21
N ALA A 14 -13.61 -28.56 -8.27
CA ALA A 14 -14.13 -27.73 -9.34
C ALA A 14 -15.63 -27.52 -9.09
N GLY A 15 -16.06 -26.25 -9.11
CA GLY A 15 -17.49 -25.89 -9.17
C GLY A 15 -17.97 -25.02 -7.99
N GLN A 16 -17.76 -23.71 -8.07
CA GLN A 16 -18.67 -22.77 -7.41
C GLN A 16 -20.00 -22.73 -8.19
N PRO A 17 -21.17 -22.66 -7.53
CA PRO A 17 -22.42 -22.47 -8.23
C PRO A 17 -22.52 -21.03 -8.74
N ALA A 18 -22.72 -20.88 -10.05
CA ALA A 18 -23.16 -19.65 -10.67
C ALA A 18 -24.58 -19.32 -10.19
N GLY A 19 -24.81 -18.14 -9.62
CA GLY A 19 -26.14 -17.82 -9.10
C GLY A 19 -26.32 -16.43 -8.50
N ALA A 20 -25.98 -15.37 -9.25
CA ALA A 20 -26.53 -14.01 -9.04
C ALA A 20 -26.45 -13.08 -10.27
N LEU A 21 -25.77 -13.48 -11.36
CA LEU A 21 -25.65 -12.67 -12.59
C LEU A 21 -26.50 -13.17 -13.77
N ALA A 22 -27.27 -14.26 -13.61
CA ALA A 22 -28.15 -14.78 -14.65
C ALA A 22 -29.54 -14.14 -14.56
N GLY A 23 -29.65 -12.85 -14.89
CA GLY A 23 -30.93 -12.13 -14.82
C GLY A 23 -31.03 -10.81 -15.59
N ALA A 24 -30.02 -10.44 -16.38
CA ALA A 24 -30.13 -9.34 -17.33
C ALA A 24 -29.60 -9.84 -18.68
N ALA A 25 -30.42 -9.76 -19.72
CA ALA A 25 -30.03 -10.11 -21.07
C ALA A 25 -28.73 -9.38 -21.43
N ALA A 26 -27.72 -10.13 -21.88
CA ALA A 26 -26.47 -9.56 -22.36
C ALA A 26 -26.78 -8.55 -23.48
N PRO A 27 -26.35 -7.28 -23.36
CA PRO A 27 -26.50 -6.34 -24.46
C PRO A 27 -25.70 -6.83 -25.67
N VAL A 28 -26.31 -6.75 -26.85
CA VAL A 28 -25.70 -7.05 -28.14
C VAL A 28 -24.56 -6.07 -28.38
N ASN A 29 -23.39 -6.60 -28.70
CA ASN A 29 -22.11 -5.89 -28.85
C ASN A 29 -22.12 -4.85 -30.01
N PRO A 30 -21.95 -3.54 -29.74
CA PRO A 30 -21.73 -2.53 -30.77
C PRO A 30 -20.29 -1.98 -30.84
N TYR A 31 -19.31 -2.47 -30.07
CA TYR A 31 -17.97 -1.87 -30.02
C TYR A 31 -16.86 -2.88 -30.28
N ALA A 32 -16.57 -3.08 -31.56
CA ALA A 32 -15.27 -3.54 -32.02
C ALA A 32 -14.36 -2.32 -32.22
N THR A 33 -13.50 -2.02 -31.24
CA THR A 33 -12.12 -1.50 -31.40
C THR A 33 -11.51 -1.17 -30.03
N GLN A 34 -10.17 -1.25 -29.97
CA GLN A 34 -9.25 -1.00 -28.87
C GLN A 34 -9.71 0.01 -27.81
N ASN A 35 -9.49 -0.27 -26.52
CA ASN A 35 -9.30 0.79 -25.50
C ASN A 35 -8.37 0.30 -24.38
N ALA A 36 -7.16 0.88 -24.35
CA ALA A 36 -6.27 0.85 -23.20
C ALA A 36 -6.69 1.94 -22.20
N ASP A 37 -7.92 1.84 -21.70
CA ASP A 37 -8.50 2.83 -20.79
C ASP A 37 -8.32 2.33 -19.34
N ASN A 38 -7.29 2.85 -18.67
CA ASN A 38 -7.05 2.57 -17.25
C ASN A 38 -7.72 3.66 -16.40
N THR A 39 -9.00 3.47 -16.12
CA THR A 39 -9.83 4.40 -15.35
C THR A 39 -9.46 4.42 -13.87
N GLU A 40 -8.78 3.38 -13.37
CA GLU A 40 -8.34 3.27 -11.96
C GLU A 40 -7.59 4.51 -11.47
N GLY A 41 -6.70 5.05 -12.31
CA GLY A 41 -5.87 6.21 -11.97
C GLY A 41 -6.62 7.56 -11.91
N SER A 42 -7.88 7.57 -12.31
CA SER A 42 -8.75 8.76 -12.32
C SER A 42 -9.82 8.72 -11.22
N LEU A 43 -10.07 7.54 -10.62
CA LEU A 43 -11.00 7.41 -9.50
C LEU A 43 -10.40 8.00 -8.23
N ASN A 44 -11.19 8.74 -7.45
CA ASN A 44 -10.82 9.15 -6.09
C ASN A 44 -10.99 7.97 -5.09
N VAL A 45 -10.60 8.16 -3.83
CA VAL A 45 -10.66 7.09 -2.81
C VAL A 45 -12.09 6.62 -2.49
N ASP A 46 -13.07 7.51 -2.48
CA ASP A 46 -14.47 7.16 -2.19
C ASP A 46 -15.06 6.31 -3.32
N GLU A 47 -14.72 6.65 -4.57
CA GLU A 47 -15.09 5.89 -5.75
C GLU A 47 -14.44 4.51 -5.76
N ARG A 48 -13.15 4.40 -5.44
CA ARG A 48 -12.46 3.10 -5.35
C ARG A 48 -13.04 2.22 -4.24
N LYS A 49 -13.37 2.80 -3.08
CA LYS A 49 -14.09 2.09 -2.02
C LYS A 49 -15.46 1.61 -2.49
N LEU A 50 -16.18 2.43 -3.25
CA LEU A 50 -17.46 2.05 -3.85
C LEU A 50 -17.31 0.90 -4.86
N ILE A 51 -16.21 0.83 -5.62
CA ILE A 51 -15.91 -0.31 -6.49
C ILE A 51 -15.64 -1.59 -5.68
N GLN A 52 -14.82 -1.53 -4.63
CA GLN A 52 -14.56 -2.68 -3.75
C GLN A 52 -15.85 -3.19 -3.10
N GLU A 53 -16.74 -2.29 -2.68
CA GLU A 53 -18.09 -2.65 -2.23
C GLU A 53 -18.89 -3.35 -3.35
N GLY A 54 -18.84 -2.83 -4.58
CA GLY A 54 -19.45 -3.46 -5.75
C GLY A 54 -18.93 -4.89 -5.99
N LEU A 55 -17.63 -5.13 -5.81
CA LEU A 55 -17.03 -6.46 -5.92
C LEU A 55 -17.51 -7.41 -4.80
N ILE A 56 -17.73 -6.91 -3.59
CA ILE A 56 -18.31 -7.71 -2.48
C ILE A 56 -19.76 -8.06 -2.80
N TRP A 57 -20.56 -7.10 -3.26
CA TRP A 57 -21.92 -7.36 -3.73
C TRP A 57 -21.97 -8.32 -4.92
N GLY A 58 -20.94 -8.32 -5.76
CA GLY A 58 -20.73 -9.28 -6.84
C GLY A 58 -20.31 -10.67 -6.38
N GLY A 59 -20.01 -10.87 -5.08
CA GLY A 59 -19.65 -12.16 -4.50
C GLY A 59 -18.23 -12.64 -4.82
N VAL A 60 -17.37 -11.76 -5.34
CA VAL A 60 -16.01 -12.11 -5.80
C VAL A 60 -14.89 -11.56 -4.92
N TYR A 61 -15.22 -10.71 -3.94
CA TYR A 61 -14.26 -10.07 -3.04
C TYR A 61 -14.72 -10.19 -1.59
N ASN A 62 -13.79 -10.51 -0.69
CA ASN A 62 -14.02 -10.65 0.74
C ASN A 62 -12.98 -9.90 1.61
N GLY A 63 -12.22 -8.99 0.99
CA GLY A 63 -11.18 -8.20 1.66
C GLY A 63 -11.68 -6.88 2.25
N TRP A 64 -10.72 -6.03 2.65
CA TRP A 64 -10.99 -4.72 3.22
C TRP A 64 -11.46 -3.71 2.14
N ILE A 65 -12.34 -2.79 2.54
CA ILE A 65 -12.76 -1.63 1.74
C ILE A 65 -11.92 -0.42 2.16
N ASP A 66 -10.71 -0.36 1.62
CA ASP A 66 -9.70 0.65 1.91
C ASP A 66 -9.49 1.64 0.75
N GLY A 67 -10.04 1.33 -0.43
CA GLY A 67 -9.83 2.08 -1.66
C GLY A 67 -8.50 1.76 -2.34
N GLN A 68 -7.75 0.76 -1.87
CA GLN A 68 -6.48 0.30 -2.44
C GLN A 68 -6.70 -0.94 -3.29
N PHE A 69 -6.38 -0.88 -4.58
CA PHE A 69 -6.54 -2.03 -5.47
C PHE A 69 -5.30 -2.94 -5.42
N GLY A 70 -5.15 -3.63 -4.29
CA GLY A 70 -4.14 -4.67 -4.09
C GLY A 70 -4.48 -5.96 -4.82
N LYS A 71 -3.67 -7.01 -4.61
CA LYS A 71 -3.83 -8.32 -5.27
C LYS A 71 -5.26 -8.86 -5.16
N GLY A 72 -5.87 -8.82 -3.97
CA GLY A 72 -7.22 -9.34 -3.75
C GLY A 72 -8.29 -8.61 -4.58
N THR A 73 -8.22 -7.28 -4.67
CA THR A 73 -9.14 -6.50 -5.51
C THR A 73 -8.89 -6.76 -7.00
N ARG A 74 -7.63 -6.87 -7.42
CA ARG A 74 -7.27 -7.17 -8.83
C ARG A 74 -7.72 -8.56 -9.26
N ASP A 75 -7.55 -9.56 -8.41
CA ASP A 75 -8.05 -10.92 -8.66
C ASP A 75 -9.58 -10.93 -8.80
N ALA A 76 -10.28 -10.17 -7.95
CA ALA A 76 -11.73 -10.01 -8.03
C ALA A 76 -12.17 -9.30 -9.32
N ILE A 77 -11.49 -8.22 -9.72
CA ILE A 77 -11.74 -7.53 -11.01
C ILE A 77 -11.53 -8.49 -12.18
N ALA A 78 -10.42 -9.24 -12.18
CA ALA A 78 -10.14 -10.23 -13.21
C ALA A 78 -11.22 -11.32 -13.28
N THR A 79 -11.73 -11.75 -12.12
CA THR A 79 -12.84 -12.71 -12.03
C THR A 79 -14.10 -12.16 -12.67
N VAL A 80 -14.48 -10.91 -12.37
CA VAL A 80 -15.65 -10.28 -12.99
C VAL A 80 -15.45 -10.14 -14.50
N GLN A 81 -14.30 -9.67 -14.95
CA GLN A 81 -13.98 -9.58 -16.39
C GLN A 81 -14.16 -10.92 -17.10
N GLN A 82 -13.66 -12.01 -16.52
CA GLN A 82 -13.83 -13.36 -17.07
C GLN A 82 -15.31 -13.79 -17.10
N GLN A 83 -16.11 -13.45 -16.08
CA GLN A 83 -17.55 -13.71 -16.07
C GLN A 83 -18.28 -12.97 -17.21
N TYR A 84 -17.81 -11.79 -17.59
CA TYR A 84 -18.29 -11.03 -18.75
C TYR A 84 -17.61 -11.41 -20.07
N LYS A 85 -16.90 -12.54 -20.12
CA LYS A 85 -16.16 -13.03 -21.30
C LYS A 85 -15.11 -12.05 -21.83
N GLN A 86 -14.59 -11.19 -20.96
CA GLN A 86 -13.46 -10.31 -21.24
C GLN A 86 -12.16 -10.96 -20.73
N PRO A 87 -10.97 -10.52 -21.21
CA PRO A 87 -9.71 -10.93 -20.61
C PRO A 87 -9.65 -10.52 -19.14
N GLY A 88 -9.34 -11.46 -18.24
CA GLY A 88 -9.17 -11.21 -16.80
C GLY A 88 -7.86 -10.50 -16.48
N THR A 89 -7.74 -9.25 -16.89
CA THR A 89 -6.52 -8.44 -16.72
C THR A 89 -6.34 -7.94 -15.30
N GLY A 90 -7.42 -7.85 -14.52
CA GLY A 90 -7.41 -7.27 -13.17
C GLY A 90 -7.21 -5.75 -13.15
N VAL A 91 -7.28 -5.10 -14.32
CA VAL A 91 -7.21 -3.65 -14.49
C VAL A 91 -8.62 -3.11 -14.71
N LEU A 92 -9.02 -2.11 -13.93
CA LEU A 92 -10.37 -1.53 -14.01
C LEU A 92 -10.51 -0.60 -15.23
N ASN A 93 -11.50 -0.87 -16.07
CA ASN A 93 -11.93 0.02 -17.16
C ASN A 93 -13.19 0.81 -16.79
N ALA A 94 -13.52 1.83 -17.57
CA ALA A 94 -14.63 2.75 -17.29
C ALA A 94 -16.00 2.05 -17.19
N ASP A 95 -16.28 1.14 -18.12
CA ASP A 95 -17.56 0.41 -18.15
C ASP A 95 -17.74 -0.45 -16.90
N LEU A 96 -16.69 -1.18 -16.51
CA LEU A 96 -16.70 -2.02 -15.33
C LEU A 96 -16.75 -1.17 -14.04
N ALA A 97 -16.09 -0.01 -14.01
CA ALA A 97 -16.17 0.94 -12.89
C ALA A 97 -17.60 1.45 -12.68
N VAL A 98 -18.26 1.90 -13.75
CA VAL A 98 -19.67 2.34 -13.71
C VAL A 98 -20.59 1.19 -13.31
N HIS A 99 -20.34 -0.01 -13.82
CA HIS A 99 -21.14 -1.20 -13.47
C HIS A 99 -21.04 -1.56 -11.99
N LEU A 100 -19.82 -1.69 -11.46
CA LEU A 100 -19.57 -2.06 -10.06
C LEU A 100 -20.06 -0.97 -9.09
N GLY A 101 -19.83 0.31 -9.42
CA GLY A 101 -20.37 1.42 -8.64
C GLY A 101 -21.91 1.44 -8.63
N GLY A 102 -22.53 1.19 -9.79
CA GLY A 102 -23.98 1.06 -9.91
C GLY A 102 -24.56 -0.13 -9.14
N LEU A 103 -23.85 -1.26 -9.14
CA LEU A 103 -24.19 -2.44 -8.36
C LEU A 103 -24.20 -2.12 -6.85
N ALA A 104 -23.15 -1.48 -6.34
CA ALA A 104 -23.05 -1.06 -4.95
C ALA A 104 -24.21 -0.13 -4.54
N LEU A 105 -24.45 0.95 -5.28
CA LEU A 105 -25.50 1.92 -4.97
C LEU A 105 -26.91 1.30 -5.05
N THR A 106 -27.14 0.43 -6.04
CA THR A 106 -28.42 -0.30 -6.17
C THR A 106 -28.64 -1.25 -5.00
N ALA A 107 -27.60 -1.98 -4.59
CA ALA A 107 -27.66 -2.86 -3.44
C ALA A 107 -27.91 -2.09 -2.13
N ARG A 108 -27.21 -0.96 -1.91
CA ARG A 108 -27.46 -0.07 -0.76
C ARG A 108 -28.92 0.35 -0.68
N LYS A 109 -29.50 0.79 -1.81
CA LYS A 109 -30.91 1.17 -1.89
C LYS A 109 -31.85 -0.01 -1.63
N LYS A 110 -31.57 -1.18 -2.23
CA LYS A 110 -32.38 -2.40 -2.08
C LYS A 110 -32.46 -2.86 -0.63
N TYR A 111 -31.34 -2.84 0.09
CA TYR A 111 -31.24 -3.36 1.46
C TYR A 111 -31.43 -2.29 2.54
N GLY A 112 -31.62 -1.02 2.16
CA GLY A 112 -31.69 0.09 3.13
C GLY A 112 -30.40 0.21 3.93
N TRP A 113 -29.25 0.21 3.24
CA TRP A 113 -27.95 0.22 3.91
C TRP A 113 -27.74 1.53 4.67
N THR A 114 -27.62 1.44 5.98
CA THR A 114 -27.50 2.60 6.86
C THR A 114 -26.55 2.32 8.01
N THR A 115 -25.92 3.38 8.54
CA THR A 115 -25.03 3.30 9.69
C THR A 115 -25.80 3.64 10.96
N MET A 116 -25.62 2.84 12.01
CA MET A 116 -26.12 3.15 13.35
C MET A 116 -24.98 3.10 14.36
N THR A 117 -25.14 3.87 15.43
CA THR A 117 -24.39 3.69 16.67
C THR A 117 -25.38 3.18 17.71
N GLU A 118 -25.18 1.95 18.18
CA GLU A 118 -26.09 1.35 19.14
C GLU A 118 -25.79 1.91 20.54
N PRO A 119 -26.74 2.62 21.17
CA PRO A 119 -26.46 3.43 22.36
C PRO A 119 -26.03 2.63 23.59
N LYS A 120 -26.41 1.36 23.74
CA LYS A 120 -26.06 0.55 24.92
C LYS A 120 -24.65 -0.03 24.82
N SER A 121 -24.27 -0.55 23.66
CA SER A 121 -22.96 -1.15 23.39
C SER A 121 -21.92 -0.12 22.98
N GLY A 122 -22.33 1.02 22.42
CA GLY A 122 -21.44 2.03 21.85
C GLY A 122 -20.78 1.60 20.54
N VAL A 123 -21.20 0.47 19.96
CA VAL A 123 -20.71 -0.02 18.67
C VAL A 123 -21.33 0.78 17.54
N THR A 124 -20.50 1.16 16.57
CA THR A 124 -20.96 1.68 15.27
C THR A 124 -20.82 0.61 14.20
N LEU A 125 -21.86 0.40 13.40
CA LEU A 125 -21.79 -0.45 12.21
C LEU A 125 -22.86 -0.05 11.18
N ALA A 126 -22.60 -0.36 9.91
CA ALA A 126 -23.60 -0.30 8.85
C ALA A 126 -24.29 -1.65 8.68
N TYR A 127 -25.60 -1.63 8.43
CA TYR A 127 -26.43 -2.82 8.35
C TYR A 127 -27.61 -2.64 7.38
N PRO A 128 -28.21 -3.75 6.89
CA PRO A 128 -29.35 -3.69 5.96
C PRO A 128 -30.67 -3.44 6.70
N SER A 129 -31.04 -2.18 6.92
CA SER A 129 -32.22 -1.83 7.74
C SER A 129 -33.56 -2.24 7.12
N ALA A 130 -33.61 -2.51 5.81
CA ALA A 130 -34.81 -3.06 5.17
C ALA A 130 -34.99 -4.57 5.47
N LEU A 131 -33.91 -5.27 5.87
CA LEU A 131 -33.93 -6.68 6.25
C LEU A 131 -34.04 -6.86 7.76
N LEU A 132 -33.27 -6.09 8.53
CA LEU A 132 -33.17 -6.18 9.98
C LEU A 132 -33.98 -5.04 10.61
N THR A 133 -35.23 -5.32 10.93
CA THR A 133 -36.24 -4.31 11.30
C THR A 133 -36.62 -4.35 12.78
N ARG A 134 -36.41 -5.48 13.46
CA ARG A 134 -36.90 -5.70 14.82
C ARG A 134 -35.75 -5.59 15.82
N THR A 135 -35.72 -4.53 16.60
CA THR A 135 -34.74 -4.39 17.69
C THR A 135 -35.31 -4.92 18.99
N THR A 136 -34.58 -5.80 19.68
CA THR A 136 -34.91 -6.29 21.02
C THR A 136 -33.70 -6.18 21.94
N HIS A 137 -33.97 -6.03 23.24
CA HIS A 137 -32.95 -5.91 24.28
C HIS A 137 -33.11 -7.06 25.26
N PRO A 138 -32.62 -8.26 24.92
CA PRO A 138 -32.78 -9.44 25.79
C PRO A 138 -32.05 -9.27 27.12
N GLU A 139 -30.97 -8.49 27.14
CA GLU A 139 -30.12 -8.24 28.30
C GLU A 139 -29.58 -6.80 28.25
N PRO A 140 -29.09 -6.23 29.37
CA PRO A 140 -28.56 -4.85 29.40
C PRO A 140 -27.41 -4.60 28.41
N SER A 141 -26.58 -5.62 28.17
CA SER A 141 -25.34 -5.57 27.38
C SER A 141 -25.48 -6.07 25.94
N PHE A 142 -26.67 -6.52 25.55
CA PHE A 142 -26.90 -7.17 24.26
C PHE A 142 -28.09 -6.52 23.55
N VAL A 143 -27.93 -6.29 22.25
CA VAL A 143 -28.98 -5.80 21.38
C VAL A 143 -29.10 -6.73 20.20
N ASN A 144 -30.27 -7.33 20.02
CA ASN A 144 -30.57 -8.13 18.85
C ASN A 144 -31.33 -7.27 17.86
N ILE A 145 -30.94 -7.34 16.59
CA ILE A 145 -31.68 -6.74 15.49
C ILE A 145 -31.98 -7.88 14.51
N ASP A 146 -33.26 -8.23 14.43
CA ASP A 146 -33.75 -9.42 13.75
C ASP A 146 -34.53 -9.06 12.48
N SER A 147 -34.54 -9.98 11.51
CA SER A 147 -35.54 -9.96 10.45
C SER A 147 -36.92 -10.38 10.98
N GLU A 148 -37.99 -9.95 10.32
CA GLU A 148 -39.37 -10.31 10.72
C GLU A 148 -39.61 -11.82 10.80
N ASP A 149 -39.05 -12.57 9.85
CA ASP A 149 -39.14 -14.03 9.78
C ASP A 149 -38.10 -14.75 10.66
N ARG A 150 -37.25 -14.00 11.38
CA ARG A 150 -36.14 -14.50 12.21
C ARG A 150 -35.11 -15.36 11.47
N SER A 151 -35.06 -15.23 10.14
CA SER A 151 -34.07 -15.93 9.31
C SER A 151 -32.68 -15.29 9.39
N VAL A 152 -32.57 -14.05 9.86
CA VAL A 152 -31.31 -13.33 10.06
C VAL A 152 -31.37 -12.57 11.39
N SER A 153 -30.29 -12.61 12.16
CA SER A 153 -30.16 -11.86 13.42
C SER A 153 -28.73 -11.34 13.57
N ILE A 154 -28.58 -10.08 13.94
CA ILE A 154 -27.31 -9.54 14.44
C ILE A 154 -27.46 -9.22 15.91
N GLN A 155 -26.63 -9.85 16.73
CA GLN A 155 -26.49 -9.51 18.13
C GLN A 155 -25.26 -8.62 18.30
N VAL A 156 -25.47 -7.37 18.69
CA VAL A 156 -24.41 -6.42 19.04
C VAL A 156 -24.23 -6.42 20.55
N MET A 157 -22.98 -6.38 21.03
CA MET A 157 -22.70 -6.50 22.45
C MET A 157 -21.53 -5.66 22.95
N ARG A 158 -21.61 -5.31 24.24
CA ARG A 158 -20.50 -4.78 25.05
C ARG A 158 -20.40 -5.55 26.35
N ILE A 159 -19.21 -6.05 26.66
CA ILE A 159 -18.89 -6.73 27.91
C ILE A 159 -17.91 -5.86 28.67
N ASP A 160 -18.37 -5.30 29.79
CA ASP A 160 -17.61 -4.40 30.65
C ASP A 160 -16.86 -5.17 31.75
N ASN A 161 -15.87 -4.53 32.36
CA ASN A 161 -15.09 -5.06 33.49
C ASN A 161 -14.41 -6.41 33.22
N VAL A 162 -13.98 -6.65 31.98
CA VAL A 162 -13.28 -7.87 31.62
C VAL A 162 -11.79 -7.80 31.99
N LYS A 163 -11.17 -8.98 32.18
CA LYS A 163 -9.72 -9.09 32.38
C LYS A 163 -8.97 -8.72 31.09
N PRO A 164 -7.69 -8.28 31.16
CA PRO A 164 -6.90 -7.87 29.99
C PRO A 164 -6.78 -8.91 28.85
N ASP A 165 -7.04 -10.18 29.13
CA ASP A 165 -6.95 -11.33 28.23
C ASP A 165 -8.30 -12.02 27.96
N ALA A 166 -9.41 -11.39 28.34
CA ALA A 166 -10.74 -11.99 28.22
C ALA A 166 -11.14 -12.33 26.77
N ILE A 167 -10.63 -11.59 25.80
CA ILE A 167 -10.83 -11.86 24.36
C ILE A 167 -10.28 -13.24 23.95
N ASP A 168 -9.22 -13.71 24.60
CA ASP A 168 -8.61 -15.01 24.32
C ASP A 168 -9.49 -16.14 24.86
N THR A 169 -10.08 -15.93 26.04
CA THR A 169 -11.06 -16.84 26.61
C THR A 169 -12.31 -16.89 25.74
N LEU A 170 -12.83 -15.74 25.31
CA LEU A 170 -13.98 -15.67 24.42
C LEU A 170 -13.71 -16.39 23.08
N TYR A 171 -12.53 -16.19 22.50
CA TYR A 171 -12.11 -16.90 21.29
C TYR A 171 -12.08 -18.42 21.51
N ALA A 172 -11.46 -18.88 22.61
CA ALA A 172 -11.40 -20.30 22.95
C ALA A 172 -12.80 -20.90 23.16
N ASP A 173 -13.69 -20.19 23.84
CA ASP A 173 -15.06 -20.62 24.07
C ASP A 173 -15.85 -20.73 22.77
N LEU A 174 -15.70 -19.77 21.85
CA LEU A 174 -16.42 -19.76 20.57
C LEU A 174 -15.88 -20.80 19.57
N THR A 175 -14.61 -21.19 19.69
CA THR A 175 -13.98 -22.17 18.79
C THR A 175 -13.95 -23.60 19.35
N GLY A 176 -13.95 -23.77 20.67
CA GLY A 176 -13.75 -25.05 21.35
C GLY A 176 -15.00 -25.70 21.95
N ASN A 177 -16.16 -25.03 21.93
CA ASN A 177 -17.38 -25.54 22.60
C ASN A 177 -18.14 -26.64 21.83
N GLY A 178 -17.71 -27.01 20.61
CA GLY A 178 -18.36 -28.01 19.76
C GLY A 178 -19.75 -27.62 19.23
N LYS A 179 -20.22 -26.39 19.48
CA LYS A 179 -21.52 -25.86 19.02
C LYS A 179 -21.43 -25.21 17.64
N SER A 180 -20.22 -24.97 17.14
CA SER A 180 -19.99 -24.29 15.86
C SER A 180 -18.82 -24.94 15.11
N THR A 181 -18.95 -25.04 13.79
CA THR A 181 -17.87 -25.47 12.90
C THR A 181 -17.25 -24.21 12.30
N VAL A 182 -16.01 -23.91 12.69
CA VAL A 182 -15.28 -22.73 12.19
C VAL A 182 -14.74 -23.03 10.78
N THR A 183 -15.16 -22.26 9.78
CA THR A 183 -14.65 -22.36 8.40
C THR A 183 -13.69 -21.23 8.06
N TYR A 184 -13.71 -20.13 8.84
CA TYR A 184 -12.78 -19.02 8.73
C TYR A 184 -12.44 -18.47 10.12
N SER A 185 -11.16 -18.19 10.34
CA SER A 185 -10.66 -17.54 11.55
C SER A 185 -9.56 -16.55 11.21
N PHE A 186 -9.65 -15.35 11.78
CA PHE A 186 -8.62 -14.33 11.75
C PHE A 186 -8.43 -13.78 13.16
N ARG A 187 -7.17 -13.58 13.59
CA ARG A 187 -6.85 -13.03 14.91
C ARG A 187 -5.60 -12.14 14.83
N LYS A 188 -5.68 -10.94 15.41
CA LYS A 188 -4.57 -9.98 15.51
C LYS A 188 -4.73 -9.18 16.81
N GLY A 189 -3.80 -9.32 17.74
CA GLY A 189 -3.87 -8.63 19.04
C GLY A 189 -5.17 -8.92 19.78
N GLY A 190 -5.85 -7.87 20.24
CA GLY A 190 -7.14 -7.95 20.94
C GLY A 190 -8.36 -8.10 20.03
N LEU A 191 -8.20 -8.43 18.74
CA LEU A 191 -9.29 -8.57 17.78
C LEU A 191 -9.29 -9.96 17.12
N PHE A 192 -10.49 -10.50 16.88
CA PHE A 192 -10.68 -11.65 16.02
C PHE A 192 -11.97 -11.60 15.20
N ILE A 193 -11.97 -12.37 14.12
CA ILE A 193 -13.13 -12.63 13.25
C ILE A 193 -13.30 -14.14 13.12
N LEU A 194 -14.53 -14.62 13.25
CA LEU A 194 -14.89 -16.02 13.03
C LEU A 194 -16.04 -16.09 12.03
N ALA A 195 -15.99 -17.05 11.11
CA ALA A 195 -17.16 -17.44 10.33
C ALA A 195 -17.25 -18.96 10.25
N GLY A 196 -18.46 -19.46 10.07
CA GLY A 196 -18.69 -20.89 10.13
C GLY A 196 -20.16 -21.29 10.09
N GLU A 197 -20.40 -22.52 10.51
CA GLU A 197 -21.73 -23.10 10.65
C GLU A 197 -22.10 -23.22 12.12
N ARG A 198 -23.36 -22.92 12.44
CA ARG A 198 -23.92 -23.05 13.79
C ARG A 198 -25.33 -23.59 13.69
N GLY A 199 -25.53 -24.85 14.10
CA GLY A 199 -26.80 -25.55 13.91
C GLY A 199 -27.11 -25.74 12.43
N THR A 200 -28.30 -25.30 11.99
CA THR A 200 -28.73 -25.33 10.58
C THR A 200 -28.43 -24.03 9.81
N GLY A 201 -27.78 -23.07 10.48
CA GLY A 201 -27.45 -21.77 9.94
C GLY A 201 -25.94 -21.54 9.84
N LYS A 202 -25.59 -20.36 9.38
CA LYS A 202 -24.21 -19.86 9.33
C LYS A 202 -24.06 -18.63 10.21
N TYR A 203 -22.80 -18.32 10.52
CA TYR A 203 -22.49 -17.16 11.33
C TYR A 203 -21.23 -16.44 10.85
N TYR A 204 -21.16 -15.15 11.19
CA TYR A 204 -20.00 -14.28 11.04
C TYR A 204 -19.94 -13.37 12.26
N SER A 205 -18.86 -13.44 13.03
CA SER A 205 -18.71 -12.69 14.26
C SER A 205 -17.38 -11.94 14.26
N ARG A 206 -17.38 -10.72 14.80
CA ARG A 206 -16.17 -9.92 14.97
C ARG A 206 -16.19 -9.29 16.35
N TYR A 207 -15.06 -9.38 17.04
CA TYR A 207 -14.88 -8.87 18.40
C TYR A 207 -13.55 -8.14 18.52
N GLU A 208 -13.53 -7.11 19.37
CA GLU A 208 -12.32 -6.38 19.74
C GLU A 208 -12.35 -6.06 21.23
N GLN A 209 -11.20 -6.22 21.89
CA GLN A 209 -10.96 -5.82 23.27
C GLN A 209 -10.06 -4.59 23.32
N ARG A 210 -10.47 -3.60 24.12
CA ARG A 210 -9.65 -2.45 24.49
C ARG A 210 -9.75 -2.23 25.99
N GLY A 211 -8.63 -2.37 26.69
CA GLY A 211 -8.61 -2.31 28.15
C GLY A 211 -9.52 -3.36 28.79
N SER A 212 -10.46 -2.92 29.62
CA SER A 212 -11.42 -3.77 30.33
C SER A 212 -12.78 -3.90 29.62
N GLU A 213 -12.86 -3.57 28.33
CA GLU A 213 -14.09 -3.70 27.53
C GLU A 213 -13.86 -4.60 26.32
N VAL A 214 -14.80 -5.52 26.07
CA VAL A 214 -14.93 -6.27 24.81
C VAL A 214 -16.19 -5.81 24.10
N ARG A 215 -16.08 -5.43 22.83
CA ARG A 215 -17.21 -5.06 21.99
C ARG A 215 -17.21 -5.90 20.72
N GLY A 216 -18.39 -6.22 20.22
CA GLY A 216 -18.50 -7.14 19.09
C GLY A 216 -19.91 -7.27 18.55
N TYR A 217 -20.01 -8.05 17.49
CA TYR A 217 -21.28 -8.57 17.02
C TYR A 217 -21.18 -10.04 16.63
N ASP A 218 -22.31 -10.73 16.71
CA ASP A 218 -22.54 -12.07 16.20
C ASP A 218 -23.69 -12.01 15.20
N LEU A 219 -23.38 -12.16 13.90
CA LEU A 219 -24.36 -12.22 12.84
C LEU A 219 -24.64 -13.68 12.52
N VAL A 220 -25.91 -14.09 12.59
CA VAL A 220 -26.36 -15.45 12.26
C VAL A 220 -27.46 -15.41 11.21
N TRP A 221 -27.46 -16.39 10.30
CA TRP A 221 -28.51 -16.52 9.30
C TRP A 221 -28.83 -17.97 8.96
N SER A 222 -30.07 -18.20 8.56
CA SER A 222 -30.56 -19.44 7.96
C SER A 222 -29.85 -19.72 6.63
N GLY A 223 -29.57 -20.99 6.33
CA GLY A 223 -29.04 -21.41 5.03
C GLY A 223 -29.90 -20.95 3.83
N SER A 224 -31.19 -20.70 4.02
CA SER A 224 -32.07 -20.15 2.97
C SER A 224 -31.74 -18.73 2.53
N ARG A 225 -30.94 -17.98 3.31
CA ARG A 225 -30.53 -16.59 3.05
C ARG A 225 -29.05 -16.49 2.64
N ASP A 226 -28.38 -17.62 2.42
CA ASP A 226 -26.93 -17.67 2.30
C ASP A 226 -26.38 -16.82 1.14
N ALA A 227 -27.08 -16.82 0.01
CA ALA A 227 -26.64 -16.10 -1.20
C ALA A 227 -26.44 -14.60 -0.95
N GLU A 228 -27.42 -13.93 -0.34
CA GLU A 228 -27.31 -12.51 0.00
C GLU A 228 -26.43 -12.25 1.24
N MET A 229 -26.44 -13.17 2.21
CA MET A 229 -25.76 -12.95 3.49
C MET A 229 -24.23 -13.10 3.41
N GLN A 230 -23.71 -13.83 2.42
CA GLN A 230 -22.27 -13.88 2.15
C GLN A 230 -21.68 -12.48 1.91
N ALA A 231 -22.31 -11.66 1.04
CA ALA A 231 -21.88 -10.29 0.79
C ALA A 231 -22.15 -9.38 2.01
N ILE A 232 -23.37 -9.43 2.55
CA ILE A 232 -23.79 -8.58 3.68
C ILE A 232 -22.88 -8.75 4.90
N SER A 233 -22.47 -9.98 5.23
CA SER A 233 -21.61 -10.26 6.39
C SER A 233 -20.24 -9.57 6.28
N VAL A 234 -19.62 -9.58 5.10
CA VAL A 234 -18.34 -8.91 4.82
C VAL A 234 -18.50 -7.38 4.88
N LEU A 235 -19.61 -6.85 4.38
CA LEU A 235 -19.87 -5.40 4.39
C LEU A 235 -20.13 -4.87 5.80
N ILE A 236 -20.89 -5.61 6.62
CA ILE A 236 -21.05 -5.30 8.05
C ILE A 236 -19.68 -5.26 8.71
N SER A 237 -18.86 -6.30 8.49
CA SER A 237 -17.50 -6.39 9.05
C SER A 237 -16.62 -5.20 8.67
N ASN A 238 -16.67 -4.74 7.41
CA ASN A 238 -15.90 -3.59 6.94
C ASN A 238 -16.36 -2.25 7.56
N SER A 239 -17.63 -2.15 7.94
CA SER A 239 -18.19 -0.95 8.60
C SER A 239 -18.11 -0.96 10.12
N PHE A 240 -17.61 -2.05 10.71
CA PHE A 240 -17.64 -2.27 12.15
C PHE A 240 -16.56 -1.45 12.87
N GLU A 241 -17.01 -0.51 13.69
CA GLU A 241 -16.23 0.38 14.55
C GLU A 241 -16.61 0.10 16.01
N PRO A 242 -15.87 -0.77 16.74
CA PRO A 242 -16.22 -1.16 18.11
C PRO A 242 -16.04 -0.03 19.13
N PHE A 243 -15.05 0.82 18.94
CA PHE A 243 -14.69 1.91 19.84
C PHE A 243 -14.70 3.24 19.09
N ASP A 244 -14.87 4.34 19.82
CA ASP A 244 -14.94 5.68 19.24
C ASP A 244 -13.76 5.94 18.29
N THR A 245 -14.10 6.13 17.03
CA THR A 245 -13.17 6.44 15.96
C THR A 245 -13.55 7.83 15.43
N PRO A 246 -12.62 8.80 15.33
CA PRO A 246 -12.94 10.12 14.80
C PRO A 246 -13.56 10.00 13.40
N ARG A 247 -14.84 10.36 13.25
CA ARG A 247 -15.51 10.28 11.96
C ARG A 247 -15.11 11.44 11.07
N GLN A 248 -14.80 11.13 9.81
CA GLN A 248 -14.86 12.13 8.75
C GLN A 248 -16.34 12.38 8.43
N THR A 249 -16.86 13.53 8.83
CA THR A 249 -18.27 13.92 8.62
C THR A 249 -18.55 14.45 7.21
N ARG A 250 -17.71 14.11 6.22
CA ARG A 250 -17.90 14.57 4.83
C ARG A 250 -18.71 13.55 4.04
N GLU A 251 -19.58 14.04 3.18
CA GLU A 251 -20.23 13.22 2.17
C GLU A 251 -19.16 12.62 1.23
N PRO A 252 -19.31 11.35 0.82
CA PRO A 252 -18.41 10.73 -0.15
C PRO A 252 -18.57 11.38 -1.53
N ASP A 253 -17.46 11.56 -2.24
CA ASP A 253 -17.43 12.17 -3.57
C ASP A 253 -17.41 11.09 -4.67
N TYR A 254 -18.46 11.05 -5.50
CA TYR A 254 -18.56 10.13 -6.65
C TYR A 254 -18.62 10.86 -8.00
N SER A 255 -18.11 12.09 -8.06
CA SER A 255 -18.25 13.00 -9.20
C SER A 255 -17.72 12.43 -10.53
N TYR A 256 -16.62 11.69 -10.49
CA TYR A 256 -16.01 11.14 -11.70
C TYR A 256 -16.75 9.89 -12.20
N LEU A 257 -17.20 8.99 -11.32
CA LEU A 257 -18.08 7.87 -11.69
C LEU A 257 -19.41 8.36 -12.29
N VAL A 258 -19.96 9.46 -11.78
CA VAL A 258 -21.16 10.10 -12.35
C VAL A 258 -20.86 10.64 -13.75
N ALA A 259 -19.71 11.29 -13.95
CA ALA A 259 -19.29 11.79 -15.27
C ALA A 259 -19.13 10.65 -16.29
N LEU A 260 -18.50 9.54 -15.89
CA LEU A 260 -18.38 8.34 -16.74
C LEU A 260 -19.75 7.76 -17.12
N ALA A 261 -20.66 7.66 -16.14
CA ALA A 261 -22.01 7.16 -16.36
C ALA A 261 -22.88 8.07 -17.26
N GLN A 262 -22.56 9.37 -17.33
CA GLN A 262 -23.21 10.31 -18.25
C GLN A 262 -22.61 10.23 -19.65
N ALA A 263 -21.28 10.11 -19.76
CA ALA A 263 -20.59 9.94 -21.03
C ALA A 263 -21.05 8.67 -21.77
N SER A 264 -21.21 7.54 -21.06
CA SER A 264 -21.68 6.29 -21.64
C SER A 264 -23.13 6.32 -22.15
N LYS A 265 -23.94 7.30 -21.73
CA LYS A 265 -25.31 7.50 -22.22
C LYS A 265 -25.40 8.40 -23.46
N ASN A 266 -24.34 9.14 -23.78
CA ASN A 266 -24.36 10.20 -24.80
C ASN A 266 -23.67 9.83 -26.13
N GLU A 267 -23.08 8.64 -26.29
CA GLU A 267 -22.46 8.21 -27.55
C GLU A 267 -23.11 7.00 -28.22
N PRO A 268 -23.45 7.17 -29.51
CA PRO A 268 -23.03 6.27 -30.58
C PRO A 268 -21.98 7.01 -31.45
N GLY A 269 -20.70 6.88 -31.08
CA GLY A 269 -19.52 7.17 -31.91
C GLY A 269 -19.07 8.64 -32.00
N GLY A 270 -18.06 9.03 -31.22
CA GLY A 270 -17.29 10.24 -31.50
C GLY A 270 -16.05 10.43 -30.60
N ASN A 271 -14.85 10.16 -31.12
CA ASN A 271 -13.58 10.45 -30.43
C ASN A 271 -13.46 11.92 -29.94
N PRO A 272 -12.87 12.16 -28.75
CA PRO A 272 -12.61 13.51 -28.25
C PRO A 272 -11.42 14.22 -28.97
N PRO A 273 -11.38 15.56 -28.96
CA PRO A 273 -10.60 16.35 -29.92
C PRO A 273 -9.10 16.47 -29.60
N GLN A 274 -8.26 16.35 -30.64
CA GLN A 274 -6.82 16.65 -30.63
C GLN A 274 -6.55 18.11 -31.04
N VAL A 275 -5.56 18.74 -30.41
CA VAL A 275 -5.02 20.05 -30.80
C VAL A 275 -3.56 19.88 -31.27
N SER A 276 -3.28 20.32 -32.51
CA SER A 276 -1.98 20.31 -33.18
C SER A 276 -1.12 21.55 -32.88
N ALA A 277 0.21 21.40 -32.82
CA ALA A 277 1.15 22.50 -33.07
C ALA A 277 2.58 22.05 -33.51
N ASN A 278 2.87 22.33 -34.78
CA ASN A 278 4.09 22.81 -35.49
C ASN A 278 5.55 22.60 -35.02
N THR A 279 6.38 22.42 -36.07
CA THR A 279 7.82 22.19 -36.24
C THR A 279 8.77 23.36 -35.84
N PRO A 280 10.03 23.11 -35.42
CA PRO A 280 11.02 24.15 -35.03
C PRO A 280 12.12 24.43 -36.08
N PRO A 281 12.91 25.53 -35.96
CA PRO A 281 14.19 25.71 -36.66
C PRO A 281 15.43 25.57 -35.73
N PRO A 282 16.66 25.44 -36.28
CA PRO A 282 17.76 24.75 -35.60
C PRO A 282 18.92 25.64 -35.11
N GLY A 283 19.62 25.13 -34.08
CA GLY A 283 21.08 25.05 -34.05
C GLY A 283 21.85 26.06 -33.20
N ARG A 284 22.61 25.56 -32.22
CA ARG A 284 24.04 25.90 -31.99
C ARG A 284 24.73 24.83 -31.13
N GLN A 285 25.96 24.50 -31.51
CA GLN A 285 26.83 23.44 -31.01
C GLN A 285 27.84 23.95 -29.93
N PRO A 286 28.58 23.04 -29.26
CA PRO A 286 29.03 23.18 -27.87
C PRO A 286 30.48 23.68 -27.70
N VAL A 287 30.84 24.07 -26.48
CA VAL A 287 32.23 24.36 -26.06
C VAL A 287 32.74 23.23 -25.16
N GLN A 288 33.86 22.66 -25.57
CA GLN A 288 34.66 21.61 -24.90
C GLN A 288 35.51 22.19 -23.77
N GLN A 289 35.74 21.42 -22.69
CA GLN A 289 37.02 21.36 -21.98
C GLN A 289 37.28 19.93 -21.46
N GLN A 290 38.50 19.43 -21.71
CA GLN A 290 39.08 18.17 -21.20
C GLN A 290 40.10 18.49 -20.07
N PRO A 291 40.93 17.54 -19.58
CA PRO A 291 40.68 16.70 -18.40
C PRO A 291 41.74 16.91 -17.30
N VAL A 292 41.48 16.48 -16.06
CA VAL A 292 42.53 16.42 -15.01
C VAL A 292 42.73 14.99 -14.54
N GLN A 293 44.01 14.63 -14.44
CA GLN A 293 44.64 13.32 -14.42
C GLN A 293 44.45 12.55 -13.11
N GLN A 294 44.22 11.24 -13.21
CA GLN A 294 44.31 10.26 -12.12
C GLN A 294 45.66 9.51 -12.15
N GLN A 295 46.13 9.04 -10.99
CA GLN A 295 47.11 7.96 -10.84
C GLN A 295 47.10 7.42 -9.39
N PRO A 296 47.45 6.14 -9.13
CA PRO A 296 46.86 4.92 -9.69
C PRO A 296 46.43 3.92 -8.59
N ALA A 297 45.36 3.15 -8.88
CA ALA A 297 44.92 2.00 -8.11
C ALA A 297 45.87 0.80 -8.28
N GLN A 298 46.09 0.04 -7.21
CA GLN A 298 46.71 -1.29 -7.26
C GLN A 298 45.72 -2.29 -7.88
N GLN A 299 46.17 -2.97 -8.94
CA GLN A 299 45.40 -3.94 -9.72
C GLN A 299 45.35 -5.32 -9.06
N GLN A 300 44.19 -5.99 -9.11
CA GLN A 300 44.02 -7.45 -9.30
C GLN A 300 42.52 -7.83 -9.40
N PRO A 301 42.15 -9.02 -9.92
CA PRO A 301 42.03 -9.43 -11.33
C PRO A 301 40.53 -9.50 -11.80
N PRO A 302 40.25 -9.71 -13.11
CA PRO A 302 38.93 -9.46 -13.68
C PRO A 302 37.85 -10.44 -13.20
N ALA A 303 36.69 -9.88 -12.83
CA ALA A 303 35.48 -10.62 -12.55
C ALA A 303 35.07 -11.47 -13.77
N GLN A 304 34.78 -12.74 -13.50
CA GLN A 304 34.24 -13.69 -14.47
C GLN A 304 32.95 -13.12 -15.09
N SER A 305 32.80 -13.33 -16.39
CA SER A 305 31.71 -12.84 -17.23
C SER A 305 30.33 -13.08 -16.61
N ALA A 306 29.68 -12.01 -16.15
CA ALA A 306 28.26 -12.03 -15.81
C ALA A 306 27.45 -12.44 -17.04
N GLN A 307 26.59 -13.46 -16.89
CA GLN A 307 25.60 -13.82 -17.89
C GLN A 307 24.75 -12.58 -18.21
N LYS A 308 24.47 -12.34 -19.51
CA LYS A 308 23.53 -11.29 -19.92
C LYS A 308 22.18 -11.51 -19.21
N PRO A 309 21.57 -10.45 -18.63
CA PRO A 309 20.25 -10.56 -18.02
C PRO A 309 19.23 -11.14 -19.01
N ASP A 310 18.43 -12.11 -18.57
CA ASP A 310 17.30 -12.63 -19.35
C ASP A 310 16.24 -11.52 -19.46
N VAL A 311 16.11 -10.94 -20.65
CA VAL A 311 15.17 -9.84 -20.98
C VAL A 311 13.93 -10.35 -21.71
N SER A 312 13.64 -11.66 -21.66
CA SER A 312 12.54 -12.28 -22.41
C SER A 312 11.15 -11.71 -22.09
N ASP A 313 10.95 -11.14 -20.89
CA ASP A 313 9.69 -10.48 -20.49
C ASP A 313 9.68 -8.94 -20.68
N GLY A 314 10.73 -8.39 -21.30
CA GLY A 314 10.91 -6.97 -21.58
C GLY A 314 11.21 -6.10 -20.37
N LYS A 315 11.25 -6.67 -19.15
CA LYS A 315 11.71 -5.97 -17.95
C LYS A 315 13.22 -6.12 -17.80
N GLY A 316 13.80 -5.30 -16.94
CA GLY A 316 15.22 -5.26 -16.63
C GLY A 316 15.62 -6.24 -15.54
N THR A 317 16.86 -6.10 -15.09
CA THR A 317 17.51 -6.95 -14.09
C THR A 317 16.70 -6.95 -12.78
N ARG A 318 16.27 -8.13 -12.34
CA ARG A 318 15.49 -8.28 -11.10
C ARG A 318 16.32 -8.01 -9.85
N PHE A 319 15.67 -7.45 -8.85
CA PHE A 319 16.18 -7.47 -7.50
C PHE A 319 15.99 -8.86 -6.89
N SER A 320 16.66 -9.10 -5.77
CA SER A 320 16.40 -10.28 -4.96
C SER A 320 16.37 -9.92 -3.49
N TYR A 321 15.62 -10.67 -2.71
CA TYR A 321 15.34 -10.33 -1.32
C TYR A 321 15.62 -11.56 -0.46
N THR A 322 16.50 -11.40 0.53
CA THR A 322 16.92 -12.49 1.41
C THR A 322 16.84 -12.04 2.86
N TYR A 323 16.31 -12.91 3.73
CA TYR A 323 16.30 -12.71 5.17
C TYR A 323 17.10 -13.84 5.83
N GLN A 324 18.31 -13.52 6.30
CA GLN A 324 19.18 -14.50 6.96
C GLN A 324 18.81 -14.61 8.44
N ALA A 325 18.70 -15.82 8.98
CA ALA A 325 18.44 -15.96 10.42
C ALA A 325 19.64 -15.42 11.23
N PRO A 326 19.39 -14.64 12.31
CA PRO A 326 20.47 -14.17 13.18
C PRO A 326 21.09 -15.33 13.96
N ARG A 327 22.36 -15.16 14.33
CA ARG A 327 23.07 -16.05 15.25
C ARG A 327 22.81 -15.64 16.70
N ASP A 328 22.69 -14.35 16.95
CA ASP A 328 22.36 -13.79 18.25
C ASP A 328 20.85 -13.87 18.51
N ALA A 329 20.46 -14.65 19.53
CA ALA A 329 19.07 -14.80 19.94
C ALA A 329 18.40 -13.47 20.32
N ARG A 330 19.17 -12.44 20.71
CA ARG A 330 18.64 -11.10 21.03
C ARG A 330 18.08 -10.37 19.81
N LEU A 331 18.47 -10.78 18.61
CA LEU A 331 18.01 -10.18 17.34
C LEU A 331 16.86 -10.96 16.71
N GLU A 332 16.41 -12.05 17.33
CA GLU A 332 15.34 -12.91 16.80
C GLU A 332 14.01 -12.15 16.64
N GLU A 333 13.69 -11.24 17.56
CA GLU A 333 12.48 -10.40 17.43
C GLU A 333 12.58 -9.43 16.27
N ALA A 334 13.72 -8.75 16.12
CA ALA A 334 13.98 -7.85 15.00
C ALA A 334 13.92 -8.61 13.66
N TYR A 335 14.55 -9.79 13.57
CA TYR A 335 14.44 -10.69 12.41
C TYR A 335 12.99 -11.04 12.08
N ARG A 336 12.21 -11.49 13.06
CA ARG A 336 10.80 -11.84 12.88
C ARG A 336 9.96 -10.64 12.49
N PHE A 337 10.23 -9.46 13.06
CA PHE A 337 9.56 -8.22 12.71
C PHE A 337 9.88 -7.84 11.26
N THR A 338 11.16 -7.83 10.89
CA THR A 338 11.62 -7.55 9.52
C THR A 338 10.95 -8.43 8.48
N ARG A 339 10.78 -9.73 8.77
CA ARG A 339 10.07 -10.66 7.88
C ARG A 339 8.55 -10.47 7.88
N ARG A 340 7.92 -10.31 9.05
CA ARG A 340 6.45 -10.17 9.18
C ARG A 340 5.93 -8.87 8.60
N ALA A 341 6.67 -7.77 8.81
CA ALA A 341 6.37 -6.46 8.28
C ALA A 341 6.85 -6.28 6.83
N ASP A 342 7.55 -7.29 6.31
CA ASP A 342 8.15 -7.37 4.97
C ASP A 342 8.95 -6.12 4.61
N LEU A 343 9.92 -5.76 5.45
CA LEU A 343 10.57 -4.44 5.36
C LEU A 343 11.46 -4.27 4.12
N LEU A 344 11.83 -5.35 3.43
CA LEU A 344 12.60 -5.28 2.19
C LEU A 344 11.69 -5.23 0.96
N VAL A 345 10.79 -6.20 0.80
CA VAL A 345 9.89 -6.29 -0.38
C VAL A 345 8.71 -5.32 -0.25
N GLY A 346 8.20 -5.10 0.96
CA GLY A 346 7.09 -4.19 1.24
C GLY A 346 7.45 -2.70 1.18
N ASN A 347 8.68 -2.35 0.78
CA ASN A 347 9.04 -0.97 0.44
C ASN A 347 8.54 -0.67 -0.99
N VAL A 348 7.53 0.19 -1.09
CA VAL A 348 6.77 0.42 -2.33
C VAL A 348 7.61 1.05 -3.45
N GLU A 349 8.59 1.90 -3.12
CA GLU A 349 9.50 2.44 -4.13
C GLU A 349 10.48 1.39 -4.63
N ILE A 350 11.02 0.56 -3.74
CA ILE A 350 11.96 -0.51 -4.11
C ILE A 350 11.26 -1.55 -4.97
N ASP A 351 10.06 -1.99 -4.59
CA ASP A 351 9.23 -2.91 -5.37
C ASP A 351 8.94 -2.34 -6.77
N ALA A 352 8.59 -1.04 -6.85
CA ALA A 352 8.31 -0.41 -8.14
C ALA A 352 9.55 -0.29 -9.04
N MET A 353 10.75 -0.22 -8.47
CA MET A 353 12.02 -0.19 -9.20
C MET A 353 12.47 -1.59 -9.66
N ASP A 354 11.89 -2.68 -9.13
CA ASP A 354 12.33 -4.05 -9.41
C ASP A 354 12.20 -4.42 -10.89
N GLY A 355 13.36 -4.49 -11.55
CA GLY A 355 13.52 -4.68 -12.98
C GLY A 355 12.90 -3.58 -13.84
N MET A 356 12.82 -2.37 -13.30
CA MET A 356 12.66 -1.15 -14.09
C MET A 356 13.94 -0.80 -14.85
N PHE A 357 15.11 -1.21 -14.32
CA PHE A 357 16.43 -0.84 -14.83
C PHE A 357 17.22 -2.02 -15.40
N MET A 358 18.00 -1.75 -16.44
CA MET A 358 19.02 -2.64 -16.98
C MET A 358 20.32 -2.47 -16.17
N MET A 359 20.44 -3.21 -15.07
CA MET A 359 21.68 -3.22 -14.29
C MET A 359 22.66 -4.28 -14.81
N PRO A 360 23.97 -4.01 -14.79
CA PRO A 360 25.00 -4.99 -15.19
C PRO A 360 25.01 -6.26 -14.34
N ARG A 361 24.59 -6.15 -13.08
CA ARG A 361 24.45 -7.24 -12.12
C ARG A 361 23.17 -7.06 -11.29
N PRO A 362 22.56 -8.13 -10.77
CA PRO A 362 21.43 -8.02 -9.85
C PRO A 362 21.78 -7.24 -8.58
N LEU A 363 20.84 -6.43 -8.10
CA LEU A 363 20.92 -5.81 -6.78
C LEU A 363 20.21 -6.71 -5.76
N HIS A 364 20.89 -7.01 -4.67
CA HIS A 364 20.40 -7.88 -3.60
C HIS A 364 20.00 -7.04 -2.39
N TYR A 365 18.82 -7.28 -1.82
CA TYR A 365 18.41 -6.74 -0.53
C TYR A 365 18.50 -7.86 0.51
N VAL A 366 19.31 -7.66 1.55
CA VAL A 366 19.62 -8.71 2.52
C VAL A 366 19.41 -8.20 3.94
N GLY A 367 18.43 -8.78 4.63
CA GLY A 367 18.31 -8.63 6.07
C GLY A 367 19.26 -9.62 6.76
N MET A 368 20.10 -9.14 7.68
CA MET A 368 21.03 -10.00 8.43
C MET A 368 21.46 -9.39 9.77
N GLU A 369 22.13 -10.18 10.60
CA GLU A 369 22.89 -9.68 11.76
C GLU A 369 24.24 -9.12 11.27
N CYS A 370 24.60 -7.91 11.75
CA CYS A 370 25.82 -7.21 11.32
C CYS A 370 26.82 -6.94 12.45
N GLY A 371 26.37 -6.98 13.71
CA GLY A 371 27.13 -6.53 14.88
C GLY A 371 27.14 -5.01 15.09
N MET A 372 26.38 -4.24 14.31
CA MET A 372 26.29 -2.78 14.41
C MET A 372 24.93 -2.25 13.94
N VAL A 373 24.48 -1.15 14.52
CA VAL A 373 23.24 -0.45 14.13
C VAL A 373 23.48 0.25 12.80
N ASN A 374 23.18 -0.42 11.68
CA ASN A 374 23.42 0.15 10.35
C ASN A 374 22.45 -0.37 9.26
N ALA A 375 22.43 0.32 8.13
CA ALA A 375 22.09 -0.24 6.83
C ALA A 375 23.15 0.28 5.84
N PHE A 376 23.58 -0.53 4.89
CA PHE A 376 24.67 -0.12 4.00
C PHE A 376 24.65 -0.86 2.66
N TYR A 377 25.11 -0.20 1.61
CA TYR A 377 25.42 -0.79 0.33
C TYR A 377 26.85 -1.36 0.26
N SER A 378 27.01 -2.55 -0.32
CA SER A 378 28.31 -3.17 -0.65
C SER A 378 28.47 -3.29 -2.18
N PRO A 379 29.39 -2.52 -2.81
CA PRO A 379 29.70 -2.64 -4.24
C PRO A 379 30.21 -4.04 -4.63
N LYS A 380 30.96 -4.66 -3.72
CA LYS A 380 31.54 -6.00 -3.92
C LYS A 380 30.44 -7.04 -4.09
N ASP A 381 29.46 -7.02 -3.20
CA ASP A 381 28.38 -8.02 -3.15
C ASP A 381 27.17 -7.60 -3.98
N SER A 382 27.14 -6.37 -4.51
CA SER A 382 25.98 -5.79 -5.19
C SER A 382 24.74 -5.88 -4.31
N ALA A 383 24.89 -5.52 -3.03
CA ALA A 383 23.89 -5.79 -2.01
C ALA A 383 23.67 -4.60 -1.07
N VAL A 384 22.40 -4.30 -0.80
CA VAL A 384 21.95 -3.44 0.31
C VAL A 384 21.67 -4.35 1.51
N PHE A 385 22.40 -4.12 2.60
CA PHE A 385 22.25 -4.84 3.85
C PHE A 385 21.42 -4.04 4.84
N LEU A 386 20.36 -4.66 5.38
CA LEU A 386 19.59 -4.17 6.52
C LEU A 386 19.98 -4.94 7.77
N CYS A 387 20.68 -4.29 8.70
CA CYS A 387 21.09 -4.93 9.95
C CYS A 387 19.91 -5.04 10.92
N TYR A 388 19.72 -6.20 11.54
CA TYR A 388 18.66 -6.37 12.55
C TYR A 388 18.86 -5.49 13.77
N GLU A 389 20.09 -5.07 14.05
CA GLU A 389 20.43 -4.06 15.05
C GLU A 389 19.80 -2.70 14.75
N MET A 390 19.75 -2.28 13.47
CA MET A 390 19.05 -1.05 13.04
C MET A 390 17.55 -1.18 13.28
N VAL A 391 16.97 -2.32 12.92
CA VAL A 391 15.53 -2.57 13.12
C VAL A 391 15.19 -2.54 14.62
N ASN A 392 15.99 -3.22 15.45
CA ASN A 392 15.84 -3.22 16.90
C ASN A 392 15.99 -1.81 17.50
N TYR A 393 16.96 -1.04 16.99
CA TYR A 393 17.15 0.36 17.40
C TYR A 393 15.92 1.21 17.10
N LEU A 394 15.37 1.11 15.89
CA LEU A 394 14.18 1.85 15.48
C LEU A 394 12.92 1.42 16.26
N LEU A 395 12.79 0.13 16.60
CA LEU A 395 11.69 -0.35 17.45
C LEU A 395 11.76 0.27 18.86
N ARG A 396 12.93 0.30 19.48
CA ARG A 396 13.12 0.95 20.80
C ARG A 396 12.83 2.44 20.76
N GLN A 397 13.32 3.13 19.72
CA GLN A 397 13.00 4.55 19.51
C GLN A 397 11.50 4.77 19.33
N ALA A 398 10.82 3.87 18.62
CA ALA A 398 9.39 3.98 18.47
C ALA A 398 8.65 3.77 19.79
N ASP A 399 9.07 2.83 20.63
CA ASP A 399 8.51 2.64 21.98
C ASP A 399 8.68 3.89 22.85
N GLU A 400 9.85 4.54 22.80
CA GLU A 400 10.12 5.80 23.52
C GLU A 400 9.24 6.96 23.03
N LEU A 401 8.98 7.02 21.72
CA LEU A 401 8.21 8.10 21.08
C LEU A 401 6.70 7.84 21.06
N ASN A 402 6.25 6.63 21.41
CA ASN A 402 4.84 6.24 21.40
C ASN A 402 4.08 6.76 22.64
N VAL A 403 4.13 8.07 22.86
CA VAL A 403 3.53 8.75 24.03
C VAL A 403 2.02 8.53 24.17
N ASN A 404 1.34 8.17 23.08
CA ASN A 404 -0.10 7.91 23.05
C ASN A 404 -0.45 6.40 23.11
N ASN A 405 0.55 5.52 23.23
CA ASN A 405 0.40 4.06 23.18
C ASN A 405 -0.40 3.58 21.96
N ASP A 406 -0.19 4.22 20.81
CA ASP A 406 -0.75 3.81 19.52
C ASP A 406 -0.10 2.47 19.10
N PRO A 407 -0.87 1.38 18.95
CA PRO A 407 -0.33 0.06 18.64
C PRO A 407 0.27 -0.04 17.22
N ASP A 408 -0.13 0.82 16.29
CA ASP A 408 0.40 0.83 14.92
C ASP A 408 1.63 1.73 14.80
N PHE A 409 1.83 2.66 15.74
CA PHE A 409 2.94 3.61 15.74
C PHE A 409 4.33 2.95 15.63
N PRO A 410 4.68 1.88 16.37
CA PRO A 410 5.98 1.24 16.23
C PRO A 410 6.25 0.71 14.82
N THR A 411 5.24 0.10 14.21
CA THR A 411 5.37 -0.44 12.85
C THR A 411 5.49 0.68 11.83
N ASP A 412 4.65 1.71 11.95
CA ASP A 412 4.69 2.89 11.09
C ASP A 412 6.02 3.62 11.20
N TYR A 413 6.56 3.75 12.42
CA TYR A 413 7.83 4.42 12.69
C TYR A 413 8.99 3.69 12.02
N VAL A 414 9.07 2.36 12.19
CA VAL A 414 10.13 1.57 11.57
C VAL A 414 10.00 1.58 10.04
N LYS A 415 8.79 1.38 9.50
CA LYS A 415 8.56 1.41 8.05
C LYS A 415 8.88 2.77 7.44
N SER A 416 8.51 3.86 8.09
CA SER A 416 8.78 5.22 7.61
C SER A 416 10.28 5.52 7.52
N ASN A 417 11.03 5.20 8.58
CA ASN A 417 12.47 5.42 8.60
C ASN A 417 13.19 4.51 7.60
N LEU A 418 12.85 3.23 7.56
CA LEU A 418 13.48 2.28 6.64
C LEU A 418 13.10 2.52 5.18
N ARG A 419 11.93 3.11 4.90
CA ARG A 419 11.57 3.52 3.54
C ARG A 419 12.64 4.44 2.97
N PHE A 420 13.04 5.47 3.73
CA PHE A 420 14.08 6.40 3.29
C PHE A 420 15.48 5.78 3.36
N ILE A 421 15.85 5.13 4.47
CA ILE A 421 17.20 4.55 4.66
C ILE A 421 17.51 3.54 3.55
N LEU A 422 16.59 2.64 3.22
CA LEU A 422 16.84 1.66 2.17
C LEU A 422 16.94 2.32 0.79
N LEU A 423 16.15 3.36 0.50
CA LEU A 423 16.26 4.11 -0.75
C LEU A 423 17.57 4.90 -0.87
N HIS A 424 18.09 5.41 0.24
CA HIS A 424 19.39 6.04 0.31
C HIS A 424 20.49 5.04 -0.10
N GLU A 425 20.48 3.83 0.50
CA GLU A 425 21.42 2.77 0.10
C GLU A 425 21.22 2.29 -1.35
N THR A 426 19.98 2.24 -1.83
CA THR A 426 19.69 1.98 -3.25
C THR A 426 20.27 3.08 -4.14
N GLY A 427 20.35 4.33 -3.67
CA GLY A 427 21.03 5.43 -4.33
C GLY A 427 22.50 5.13 -4.59
N HIS A 428 23.25 4.69 -3.57
CA HIS A 428 24.64 4.25 -3.73
C HIS A 428 24.75 3.08 -4.72
N ALA A 429 23.84 2.12 -4.61
CA ALA A 429 23.79 1.00 -5.54
C ALA A 429 23.57 1.45 -6.99
N PHE A 430 22.75 2.46 -7.23
CA PHE A 430 22.50 2.97 -8.58
C PHE A 430 23.70 3.74 -9.11
N ILE A 431 24.36 4.55 -8.27
CA ILE A 431 25.58 5.26 -8.66
C ILE A 431 26.65 4.24 -9.09
N ASP A 432 26.90 3.20 -8.30
CA ASP A 432 27.87 2.14 -8.64
C ASP A 432 27.43 1.31 -9.87
N LEU A 433 26.26 0.65 -9.78
CA LEU A 433 25.84 -0.34 -10.78
C LEU A 433 25.47 0.27 -12.12
N LEU A 434 24.92 1.49 -12.14
CA LEU A 434 24.58 2.18 -13.39
C LEU A 434 25.70 3.13 -13.84
N ASN A 435 26.78 3.24 -13.04
CA ASN A 435 27.91 4.14 -13.28
C ASN A 435 27.43 5.59 -13.50
N LEU A 436 26.59 6.07 -12.59
CA LEU A 436 26.04 7.43 -12.65
C LEU A 436 27.06 8.44 -12.12
N PRO A 437 27.22 9.60 -12.76
CA PRO A 437 28.10 10.64 -12.26
C PRO A 437 27.47 11.36 -11.05
N SER A 438 28.26 11.57 -9.99
CA SER A 438 27.99 12.58 -8.96
C SER A 438 29.05 13.67 -9.03
N THR A 439 28.64 14.94 -9.17
CA THR A 439 29.53 16.10 -9.21
C THR A 439 29.50 16.93 -7.93
N GLY A 440 28.74 16.47 -6.92
CA GLY A 440 28.71 16.99 -5.55
C GLY A 440 28.98 15.88 -4.55
N ARG A 441 28.71 16.13 -3.26
CA ARG A 441 28.78 15.09 -2.22
C ARG A 441 27.81 13.98 -2.54
N GLU A 442 28.28 12.74 -2.54
CA GLU A 442 27.49 11.57 -2.94
C GLU A 442 26.28 11.38 -2.03
N GLU A 443 26.46 11.56 -0.72
CA GLU A 443 25.41 11.53 0.31
C GLU A 443 24.24 12.49 0.03
N ASP A 444 24.56 13.73 -0.36
CA ASP A 444 23.55 14.72 -0.74
C ASP A 444 22.83 14.31 -2.04
N ALA A 445 23.53 13.64 -2.95
CA ALA A 445 22.96 13.17 -4.20
C ALA A 445 22.02 11.98 -3.96
N VAL A 446 22.41 10.99 -3.15
CA VAL A 446 21.57 9.82 -2.85
C VAL A 446 20.36 10.18 -1.98
N ASP A 447 20.47 11.18 -1.09
CA ASP A 447 19.30 11.75 -0.40
C ASP A 447 18.30 12.37 -1.37
N GLN A 448 18.81 13.13 -2.36
CA GLN A 448 17.99 13.70 -3.41
C GLN A 448 17.34 12.62 -4.27
N MET A 449 18.05 11.53 -4.54
CA MET A 449 17.52 10.38 -5.26
C MET A 449 16.37 9.73 -4.48
N ALA A 450 16.60 9.40 -3.21
CA ALA A 450 15.60 8.80 -2.34
C ALA A 450 14.35 9.68 -2.22
N ALA A 451 14.53 10.98 -1.97
CA ALA A 451 13.45 11.96 -1.96
C ALA A 451 12.75 12.07 -3.31
N THR A 452 13.48 12.04 -4.43
CA THR A 452 12.88 12.05 -5.77
C THR A 452 12.02 10.82 -6.00
N MET A 453 12.48 9.62 -5.62
CA MET A 453 11.73 8.38 -5.79
C MET A 453 10.43 8.40 -4.99
N ILE A 454 10.49 8.87 -3.74
CA ILE A 454 9.32 9.08 -2.89
C ILE A 454 8.38 10.12 -3.52
N LEU A 455 8.90 11.28 -3.94
CA LEU A 455 8.11 12.38 -4.54
C LEU A 455 7.60 12.10 -5.95
N MET A 456 8.13 11.08 -6.63
CA MET A 456 7.58 10.59 -7.88
C MET A 456 6.22 9.88 -7.69
N HIS A 457 5.77 9.68 -6.44
CA HIS A 457 4.46 9.16 -6.07
C HIS A 457 4.15 7.86 -6.82
N VAL A 458 5.02 6.87 -6.65
CA VAL A 458 4.83 5.54 -7.24
C VAL A 458 3.57 4.87 -6.67
N ASN A 459 3.19 5.25 -5.46
CA ASN A 459 1.85 5.08 -4.88
C ASN A 459 1.15 6.46 -4.80
N ARG A 460 0.10 6.67 -5.60
CA ARG A 460 -0.65 7.95 -5.67
C ARG A 460 -1.74 8.09 -4.61
N ASP A 461 -1.90 7.08 -3.76
CA ASP A 461 -2.95 6.98 -2.75
C ASP A 461 -2.45 7.28 -1.32
N GLU A 462 -1.17 7.63 -1.19
CA GLU A 462 -0.59 8.10 0.08
C GLU A 462 -1.03 9.55 0.34
N PRO A 463 -1.75 9.85 1.43
CA PRO A 463 -2.15 11.21 1.73
C PRO A 463 -0.93 12.08 2.06
N PRO A 464 -0.91 13.37 1.67
CA PRO A 464 0.20 14.29 1.94
C PRO A 464 0.62 14.37 3.41
N GLU A 465 -0.31 14.16 4.34
CA GLU A 465 -0.02 14.12 5.77
C GLU A 465 0.81 12.89 6.16
N GLN A 466 0.59 11.74 5.52
CA GLN A 466 1.39 10.52 5.71
C GLN A 466 2.78 10.70 5.10
N LEU A 467 2.88 11.32 3.92
CA LEU A 467 4.16 11.66 3.32
C LEU A 467 4.95 12.67 4.18
N THR A 468 4.26 13.70 4.69
CA THR A 468 4.82 14.66 5.65
C THR A 468 5.24 13.98 6.95
N ARG A 469 4.49 12.98 7.44
CA ARG A 469 4.81 12.18 8.62
C ARG A 469 6.05 11.32 8.39
N VAL A 470 6.11 10.57 7.29
CA VAL A 470 7.28 9.76 6.89
C VAL A 470 8.53 10.64 6.84
N LEU A 471 8.45 11.77 6.14
CA LEU A 471 9.59 12.68 5.97
C LEU A 471 9.93 13.45 7.22
N SER A 472 8.96 13.83 8.06
CA SER A 472 9.22 14.47 9.35
C SER A 472 9.83 13.51 10.36
N MET A 473 9.48 12.22 10.31
CA MET A 473 10.06 11.18 11.17
C MET A 473 11.50 10.87 10.75
N THR A 474 11.75 10.70 9.46
CA THR A 474 13.11 10.56 8.90
C THR A 474 13.97 11.80 9.18
N ALA A 475 13.40 12.99 9.01
CA ALA A 475 14.11 14.24 9.27
C ALA A 475 14.40 14.41 10.78
N THR A 476 13.46 14.01 11.66
CA THR A 476 13.70 13.97 13.11
C THR A 476 14.82 12.99 13.46
N TRP A 477 14.88 11.82 12.81
CA TRP A 477 15.96 10.85 12.98
C TRP A 477 17.33 11.43 12.62
N PHE A 478 17.46 12.16 11.51
CA PHE A 478 18.72 12.87 11.18
C PHE A 478 19.11 13.89 12.26
N LYS A 479 18.13 14.62 12.81
CA LYS A 479 18.37 15.61 13.86
C LYS A 479 18.77 15.00 15.21
N THR A 480 18.22 13.84 15.57
CA THR A 480 18.45 13.21 16.88
C THR A 480 19.59 12.19 16.89
N ASN A 481 19.94 11.62 15.74
CA ASN A 481 20.99 10.60 15.59
C ASN A 481 22.30 11.12 14.99
N ALA A 482 22.48 12.44 14.93
CA ALA A 482 23.76 13.07 14.58
C ALA A 482 24.94 12.60 15.47
N SER A 483 24.64 12.01 16.62
CA SER A 483 25.57 11.41 17.58
C SER A 483 26.09 10.02 17.20
N LEU A 484 25.45 9.26 16.29
CA LEU A 484 25.95 7.94 15.84
C LEU A 484 27.08 8.06 14.81
N GLN A 485 27.24 9.23 14.19
CA GLN A 485 28.41 9.59 13.36
C GLN A 485 29.52 10.30 14.15
N SER A 486 29.33 10.54 15.46
CA SER A 486 30.34 11.21 16.30
C SER A 486 31.46 10.26 16.72
N GLY A 487 32.31 9.88 15.76
CA GLY A 487 33.73 9.73 16.06
C GLY A 487 34.24 11.05 16.63
N SER A 488 34.88 10.99 17.78
CA SER A 488 35.23 12.13 18.62
C SER A 488 36.28 13.06 18.01
N ALA A 489 35.91 13.97 17.10
CA ALA A 489 36.64 15.21 16.83
C ALA A 489 35.79 16.15 15.98
N ALA A 490 35.64 17.40 16.41
CA ALA A 490 35.00 18.46 15.62
C ALA A 490 35.67 18.71 14.24
N HIS A 491 36.86 18.13 14.01
CA HIS A 491 37.57 18.17 12.74
C HIS A 491 37.01 17.14 11.73
N ASP A 492 36.65 15.94 12.19
CA ASP A 492 36.14 14.86 11.34
C ASP A 492 34.71 15.15 10.86
N THR A 493 33.90 15.85 11.67
CA THR A 493 32.52 16.27 11.31
C THR A 493 32.47 17.26 10.13
N PHE A 494 33.53 18.04 9.88
CA PHE A 494 33.59 18.96 8.73
C PHE A 494 34.36 18.39 7.53
N SER A 495 35.14 17.32 7.73
CA SER A 495 35.78 16.56 6.64
C SER A 495 34.97 15.32 6.23
N ASP A 496 33.82 15.11 6.85
CA ASP A 496 32.89 14.05 6.50
C ASP A 496 32.32 14.28 5.08
N GLU A 497 32.12 13.19 4.34
CA GLU A 497 31.44 13.19 3.05
C GLU A 497 29.94 13.50 3.20
N HIS A 498 29.41 13.42 4.42
CA HIS A 498 28.06 13.86 4.76
C HIS A 498 27.98 15.38 4.96
N SER A 499 26.94 16.00 4.42
CA SER A 499 26.44 17.28 4.95
C SER A 499 26.16 17.19 6.46
N LEU A 500 26.29 18.31 7.18
CA LEU A 500 25.77 18.42 8.55
C LEU A 500 24.32 17.92 8.57
N ASN A 501 23.95 17.14 9.58
CA ASN A 501 22.64 16.49 9.66
C ASN A 501 21.47 17.51 9.60
N GLU A 502 21.66 18.74 10.09
CA GLU A 502 20.70 19.83 9.93
C GLU A 502 20.58 20.35 8.49
N GLN A 503 21.64 20.30 7.69
CA GLN A 503 21.58 20.69 6.27
C GLN A 503 20.83 19.64 5.45
N ARG A 504 21.07 18.35 5.70
CA ARG A 504 20.30 17.24 5.09
C ARG A 504 18.81 17.34 5.43
N TYR A 505 18.50 17.63 6.69
CA TYR A 505 17.14 17.93 7.18
C TYR A 505 16.44 19.02 6.35
N TYR A 506 17.06 20.20 6.21
CA TYR A 506 16.44 21.31 5.48
C TYR A 506 16.35 21.06 3.98
N ASN A 507 17.30 20.31 3.40
CA ASN A 507 17.26 19.95 1.98
C ASN A 507 16.10 18.99 1.67
N LEU A 508 15.86 17.99 2.52
CA LEU A 508 14.73 17.09 2.39
C LEU A 508 13.39 17.83 2.51
N LEU A 509 13.21 18.65 3.55
CA LEU A 509 11.99 19.45 3.69
C LEU A 509 11.77 20.41 2.51
N CYS A 510 12.86 20.97 1.98
CA CYS A 510 12.81 21.81 0.79
C CYS A 510 12.34 21.02 -0.43
N MET A 511 12.83 19.79 -0.63
CA MET A 511 12.37 18.95 -1.74
C MET A 511 10.87 18.66 -1.67
N VAL A 512 10.38 18.30 -0.49
CA VAL A 512 8.97 17.98 -0.22
C VAL A 512 8.09 19.20 -0.43
N TYR A 513 8.42 20.32 0.22
CA TYR A 513 7.69 21.57 0.07
C TYR A 513 7.69 22.06 -1.39
N GLY A 514 8.83 21.98 -2.06
CA GLY A 514 8.98 22.44 -3.44
C GLY A 514 8.19 21.62 -4.45
N ARG A 515 7.83 20.37 -4.14
CA ARG A 515 6.99 19.54 -5.02
C ARG A 515 5.57 20.09 -5.15
N ASN A 516 4.96 20.46 -4.04
CA ASN A 516 3.64 21.08 -4.01
C ASN A 516 3.49 22.02 -2.79
N PRO A 517 3.86 23.31 -2.93
CA PRO A 517 3.81 24.26 -1.82
C PRO A 517 2.42 24.45 -1.19
N GLN A 518 1.35 24.22 -1.95
CA GLN A 518 -0.03 24.34 -1.44
C GLN A 518 -0.39 23.17 -0.54
N GLU A 519 -0.07 21.96 -0.98
CA GLU A 519 -0.34 20.71 -0.28
C GLU A 519 0.52 20.55 0.98
N TYR A 520 1.77 21.03 0.93
CA TYR A 520 2.74 20.94 2.02
C TYR A 520 2.95 22.26 2.78
N ALA A 521 1.99 23.19 2.71
CA ALA A 521 2.07 24.51 3.36
C ALA A 521 2.40 24.43 4.86
N SER A 522 1.90 23.38 5.53
CA SER A 522 2.12 23.13 6.96
C SER A 522 3.59 22.99 7.37
N ILE A 523 4.51 22.68 6.45
CA ILE A 523 5.96 22.63 6.70
C ILE A 523 6.49 24.02 7.03
N VAL A 524 6.03 25.04 6.31
CA VAL A 524 6.43 26.44 6.53
C VAL A 524 5.60 27.07 7.65
N ASP A 525 4.29 26.79 7.69
CA ASP A 525 3.38 27.39 8.68
C ASP A 525 3.72 26.97 10.11
N ARG A 526 4.22 25.74 10.31
CA ARG A 526 4.69 25.24 11.61
C ARG A 526 6.15 25.60 11.92
N GLY A 527 6.81 26.37 11.05
CA GLY A 527 8.20 26.83 11.26
C GLY A 527 9.28 25.77 11.07
N LEU A 528 8.95 24.61 10.48
CA LEU A 528 9.92 23.53 10.22
C LEU A 528 10.91 23.92 9.11
N LEU A 529 10.47 24.72 8.15
CA LEU A 529 11.30 25.28 7.08
C LEU A 529 11.20 26.82 7.08
N PRO A 530 12.32 27.56 7.19
CA PRO A 530 12.29 29.02 7.14
C PRO A 530 11.70 29.53 5.83
N LYS A 531 10.83 30.56 5.89
CA LYS A 531 10.19 31.17 4.70
C LYS A 531 11.20 31.59 3.64
N SER A 532 12.37 32.09 4.06
CA SER A 532 13.47 32.47 3.16
C SER A 532 14.07 31.29 2.40
N ARG A 533 14.16 30.09 3.02
CA ARG A 533 14.61 28.86 2.36
C ARG A 533 13.54 28.33 1.42
N ALA A 534 12.29 28.30 1.90
CA ALA A 534 11.12 27.78 1.19
C ALA A 534 10.89 28.46 -0.18
N ALA A 535 11.19 29.76 -0.29
CA ALA A 535 10.99 30.55 -1.50
C ALA A 535 11.72 29.99 -2.74
N ARG A 536 12.86 29.29 -2.57
CA ARG A 536 13.63 28.72 -3.69
C ARG A 536 13.31 27.24 -3.96
N CYS A 537 12.60 26.59 -3.05
CA CYS A 537 12.39 25.15 -3.07
C CYS A 537 11.67 24.62 -4.32
N PRO A 538 10.61 25.26 -4.86
CA PRO A 538 9.95 24.74 -6.06
C PRO A 538 10.89 24.62 -7.27
N GLN A 539 11.74 25.63 -7.47
CA GLN A 539 12.72 25.63 -8.56
C GLN A 539 13.82 24.59 -8.31
N GLU A 540 14.31 24.49 -7.08
CA GLU A 540 15.33 23.51 -6.69
C GLU A 540 14.82 22.07 -6.87
N THR A 541 13.63 21.74 -6.33
CA THR A 541 13.00 20.42 -6.49
C THR A 541 12.81 20.05 -7.94
N SER A 542 12.26 20.96 -8.77
CA SER A 542 12.04 20.71 -10.20
C SER A 542 13.36 20.39 -10.93
N LYS A 543 14.42 21.13 -10.61
CA LYS A 543 15.76 20.89 -11.19
C LYS A 543 16.34 19.55 -10.75
N ILE A 544 16.21 19.18 -9.47
CA ILE A 544 16.71 17.91 -8.93
C ILE A 544 15.97 16.72 -9.57
N VAL A 545 14.63 16.75 -9.55
CA VAL A 545 13.79 15.68 -10.11
C VAL A 545 14.07 15.47 -11.59
N SER A 546 14.16 16.56 -12.38
CA SER A 546 14.49 16.47 -13.81
C SER A 546 15.91 15.97 -14.06
N SER A 547 16.88 16.32 -13.20
CA SER A 547 18.25 15.84 -13.33
C SER A 547 18.34 14.33 -13.07
N TRP A 548 17.73 13.85 -11.99
CA TRP A 548 17.66 12.41 -11.69
C TRP A 548 16.90 11.62 -12.77
N ALA A 549 15.79 12.16 -13.27
CA ALA A 549 15.07 11.53 -14.37
C ALA A 549 15.96 11.37 -15.62
N ARG A 550 16.73 12.40 -15.99
CA ARG A 550 17.66 12.34 -17.13
C ARG A 550 18.83 11.37 -16.91
N LEU A 551 19.36 11.29 -15.70
CA LEU A 551 20.44 10.35 -15.35
C LEU A 551 19.96 8.90 -15.43
N LEU A 552 18.74 8.63 -14.97
CA LEU A 552 18.21 7.27 -14.88
C LEU A 552 17.63 6.79 -16.22
N LEU A 553 17.02 7.66 -17.02
CA LEU A 553 16.33 7.34 -18.27
C LEU A 553 17.09 6.39 -19.21
N PRO A 554 18.40 6.57 -19.47
CA PRO A 554 19.16 5.68 -20.37
C PRO A 554 19.24 4.23 -19.87
N HIS A 555 19.07 4.03 -18.56
CA HIS A 555 19.20 2.73 -17.90
C HIS A 555 17.87 1.99 -17.78
N PHE A 556 16.75 2.57 -18.21
CA PHE A 556 15.46 1.90 -18.18
C PHE A 556 15.45 0.67 -19.08
N ALA A 557 14.78 -0.39 -18.64
CA ALA A 557 14.56 -1.55 -19.48
C ALA A 557 13.66 -1.21 -20.68
N PRO A 558 13.74 -1.98 -21.79
CA PRO A 558 13.05 -1.65 -23.04
C PRO A 558 11.55 -1.38 -22.88
N ARG A 559 10.88 -2.13 -22.00
CA ARG A 559 9.45 -1.93 -21.69
C ARG A 559 9.14 -0.55 -21.11
N TYR A 560 10.06 0.05 -20.38
CA TYR A 560 9.84 1.31 -19.66
C TYR A 560 10.43 2.53 -20.37
N GLN A 561 11.34 2.34 -21.35
CA GLN A 561 11.97 3.44 -22.11
C GLN A 561 10.94 4.32 -22.85
N LYS A 562 9.89 3.73 -23.44
CA LYS A 562 8.87 4.50 -24.19
C LYS A 562 8.05 5.42 -23.27
N ILE A 563 7.66 4.92 -22.09
CA ILE A 563 6.92 5.68 -21.06
C ILE A 563 7.81 6.78 -20.45
N ALA A 564 9.08 6.46 -20.23
CA ALA A 564 10.03 7.37 -19.59
C ALA A 564 10.41 8.53 -20.53
N ASN A 565 10.60 8.28 -21.83
CA ASN A 565 10.82 9.31 -22.85
C ASN A 565 9.65 10.30 -22.94
N ASP A 566 8.40 9.81 -22.89
CA ASP A 566 7.19 10.66 -22.94
C ASP A 566 6.97 11.49 -21.66
N THR A 567 7.52 11.04 -20.53
CA THR A 567 7.40 11.71 -19.22
C THR A 567 8.42 12.84 -19.07
N VAL A 568 9.68 12.60 -19.45
CA VAL A 568 10.74 13.62 -19.42
C VAL A 568 10.43 14.77 -20.38
N ASN A 569 9.90 14.47 -21.57
CA ASN A 569 9.49 15.50 -22.53
C ASN A 569 8.32 16.37 -22.03
N ARG A 570 7.40 15.83 -21.20
CA ARG A 570 6.31 16.59 -20.57
C ARG A 570 6.80 17.48 -19.41
N GLN A 571 7.73 17.00 -18.58
CA GLN A 571 8.29 17.77 -17.47
C GLN A 571 9.22 18.91 -17.95
N ASP A 572 9.97 18.70 -19.05
CA ASP A 572 10.79 19.75 -19.68
C ASP A 572 9.95 20.85 -20.35
N ALA A 573 8.69 20.55 -20.73
CA ALA A 573 7.75 21.54 -21.25
C ALA A 573 7.10 22.37 -20.13
N GLN A 574 6.82 21.77 -18.97
CA GLN A 574 6.25 22.43 -17.80
C GLN A 574 7.25 23.30 -17.02
N SER A 575 8.55 23.01 -17.09
CA SER A 575 9.60 23.82 -16.43
C SER A 575 10.11 25.01 -17.26
N ARG A 576 9.64 25.16 -18.52
CA ARG A 576 9.97 26.30 -19.41
C ARG A 576 8.84 27.34 -19.49
N GLN A 577 7.69 27.09 -18.86
CA GLN A 577 6.64 28.06 -18.57
C GLN A 577 6.83 28.57 -17.14
#